data_AF-Q4CVF3-F1
#
_entry.id   AF-Q4CVF3-F1
#
_cell.length_a   1.000
_cell.length_b   1.000
_cell.length_c   1.000
_cell.angle_alpha   90.00
_cell.angle_beta   90.00
_cell.angle_gamma   90.00
#
_symmetry.space_group_name_H-M   'P 1'
#
loop_
_entity.id
_entity.type
_entity.pdbx_description
1 polymer ?
#
loop_
_entity_poly.entity_id
_entity_poly.type
_entity_poly.pdbx_seq_one_letter_code
_entity_poly.pdbx_strand_id
1 'polypeptide(L)'
;MDDMHNTSHGDHHGGTEHGGHHHVGHHHGGCSATTGPYSLGLHVGAIFILLFASFLGTVIPLAGKYVPCLRLSPFLFVLGKCAATGVVLAVSLLTMIHHSMHSFAEDCIPKGLHADTYDAFALLFAMISAMLMQLLDVLLDGMLQSWSACDAGAHTSTTVGEPGNEQKQDGRCAGSCGMEGCGDQPGPSCEMGGCCQNRGALSAAHLNSARRVAAAILMEFGLASHSVFLGLSVGIASDKDMRTLLVALSFHQLLEGIALGSRLVEASMSVMLEVVMTMIFSVSVPLGIAIGVITMKGTHTSMTGPAFVALQGVVNAVGGGMLLYIAFSLIFNDFPADMRSVAGPTVAHCGWRRCAMFAAFWGGTAAMAVLANWH
;
A
#
# COMPACT_ATOMS: atom_id res chain seq x y z
N MET A 1 28.54 -72.14 -21.88
CA MET A 1 29.13 -71.08 -22.72
C MET A 1 27.97 -70.35 -23.35
N ASP A 2 27.55 -69.35 -22.59
CA ASP A 2 26.89 -68.09 -22.93
C ASP A 2 25.42 -68.06 -23.39
N ASP A 3 24.72 -67.23 -22.62
CA ASP A 3 23.30 -67.09 -22.36
C ASP A 3 22.44 -66.51 -23.50
N MET A 4 21.16 -66.85 -23.40
CA MET A 4 20.05 -66.29 -24.15
C MET A 4 19.72 -64.86 -23.69
N HIS A 5 19.51 -63.92 -24.63
CA HIS A 5 18.82 -62.66 -24.35
C HIS A 5 17.59 -62.47 -25.24
N ASN A 6 16.48 -62.24 -24.55
CA ASN A 6 15.10 -62.23 -24.98
C ASN A 6 14.71 -60.89 -25.66
N THR A 7 13.89 -60.99 -26.71
CA THR A 7 13.20 -59.91 -27.44
C THR A 7 11.94 -59.44 -26.73
N SER A 8 11.61 -58.13 -26.73
CA SER A 8 10.22 -57.65 -26.94
C SER A 8 10.13 -56.14 -27.18
N HIS A 9 9.12 -55.79 -27.98
CA HIS A 9 8.80 -54.52 -28.65
C HIS A 9 8.24 -53.41 -27.74
N GLY A 10 8.34 -52.17 -28.21
CA GLY A 10 7.55 -51.02 -27.73
C GLY A 10 7.50 -49.91 -28.79
N ASP A 11 6.30 -49.69 -29.33
CA ASP A 11 5.97 -48.77 -30.43
C ASP A 11 6.14 -47.27 -30.07
N HIS A 12 6.71 -46.48 -30.98
CA HIS A 12 6.75 -45.03 -30.91
C HIS A 12 5.60 -44.41 -31.72
N HIS A 13 4.60 -43.85 -31.02
CA HIS A 13 3.58 -42.97 -31.60
C HIS A 13 4.11 -41.53 -31.72
N GLY A 14 4.02 -40.97 -32.93
CA GLY A 14 4.32 -39.55 -33.21
C GLY A 14 3.20 -38.62 -32.72
N GLY A 15 3.59 -37.61 -31.95
CA GLY A 15 2.74 -36.50 -31.52
C GLY A 15 3.18 -35.20 -32.19
N THR A 16 2.22 -34.54 -32.85
CA THR A 16 2.30 -33.21 -33.46
C THR A 16 2.60 -32.12 -32.43
N GLU A 17 3.67 -31.33 -32.66
CA GLU A 17 3.98 -30.11 -31.93
C GLU A 17 3.05 -28.96 -32.37
N HIS A 18 2.22 -28.48 -31.45
CA HIS A 18 1.50 -27.21 -31.58
C HIS A 18 2.45 -26.06 -31.24
N GLY A 19 2.72 -25.19 -32.21
CA GLY A 19 3.43 -23.93 -32.00
C GLY A 19 2.65 -23.00 -31.06
N GLY A 20 3.07 -22.96 -29.79
CA GLY A 20 2.60 -22.01 -28.80
C GLY A 20 3.30 -20.66 -28.95
N HIS A 21 2.51 -19.59 -28.95
CA HIS A 21 2.98 -18.21 -28.97
C HIS A 21 3.95 -17.94 -27.80
N HIS A 22 5.17 -17.50 -28.11
CA HIS A 22 6.12 -16.97 -27.15
C HIS A 22 5.54 -15.74 -26.45
N HIS A 23 5.11 -15.90 -25.19
CA HIS A 23 4.92 -14.78 -24.29
C HIS A 23 6.31 -14.21 -23.96
N VAL A 24 6.59 -13.00 -24.43
CA VAL A 24 7.76 -12.21 -24.04
C VAL A 24 7.47 -11.64 -22.64
N GLY A 25 7.52 -12.49 -21.62
CA GLY A 25 7.57 -12.07 -20.23
C GLY A 25 8.99 -11.65 -19.89
N HIS A 26 9.16 -10.44 -19.36
CA HIS A 26 10.48 -9.97 -18.92
C HIS A 26 10.87 -10.67 -17.62
N HIS A 27 12.13 -11.11 -17.53
CA HIS A 27 12.67 -11.81 -16.36
C HIS A 27 12.73 -10.87 -15.14
N HIS A 28 11.83 -11.04 -14.19
CA HIS A 28 11.93 -10.41 -12.87
C HIS A 28 12.99 -11.14 -12.04
N GLY A 29 14.21 -10.60 -11.93
CA GLY A 29 15.21 -10.95 -10.91
C GLY A 29 15.25 -12.40 -10.41
N GLY A 30 15.16 -13.37 -11.34
CA GLY A 30 14.89 -14.75 -10.99
C GLY A 30 16.07 -15.45 -10.36
N CYS A 31 16.01 -16.77 -10.35
CA CYS A 31 17.05 -17.64 -9.78
C CYS A 31 18.43 -17.50 -10.43
N SER A 32 18.49 -16.90 -11.63
CA SER A 32 19.71 -16.74 -12.41
C SER A 32 19.93 -15.28 -12.81
N ALA A 33 21.19 -14.85 -12.84
CA ALA A 33 21.56 -13.52 -13.32
C ALA A 33 21.22 -13.37 -14.81
N THR A 34 20.69 -12.20 -15.20
CA THR A 34 20.42 -11.90 -16.62
C THR A 34 21.73 -11.81 -17.40
N THR A 35 21.83 -12.57 -18.49
CA THR A 35 22.99 -12.54 -19.38
C THR A 35 22.80 -11.47 -20.45
N GLY A 36 23.70 -10.49 -20.51
CA GLY A 36 23.67 -9.44 -21.54
C GLY A 36 24.71 -8.35 -21.31
N PRO A 37 24.81 -7.37 -22.22
CA PRO A 37 25.64 -6.19 -21.98
C PRO A 37 25.15 -5.46 -20.73
N TYR A 38 26.09 -5.02 -19.90
CA TYR A 38 25.83 -4.31 -18.66
C TYR A 38 26.65 -3.02 -18.62
N SER A 39 25.98 -1.88 -18.72
CA SER A 39 26.58 -0.56 -18.72
C SER A 39 26.32 0.16 -17.39
N LEU A 40 27.38 0.39 -16.62
CA LEU A 40 27.28 1.07 -15.32
C LEU A 40 26.63 2.45 -15.44
N GLY A 41 27.01 3.21 -16.48
CA GLY A 41 26.50 4.58 -16.66
C GLY A 41 24.99 4.65 -16.85
N LEU A 42 24.40 3.65 -17.51
CA LEU A 42 22.96 3.57 -17.71
C LEU A 42 22.23 3.29 -16.39
N HIS A 43 22.74 2.35 -15.60
CA HIS A 43 22.18 2.00 -14.28
C HIS A 43 22.31 3.17 -13.29
N VAL A 44 23.43 3.90 -13.31
CA VAL A 44 23.59 5.12 -12.51
C VAL A 44 22.63 6.22 -12.98
N GLY A 45 22.40 6.35 -14.29
CA GLY A 45 21.38 7.25 -14.84
C GLY A 45 19.97 6.92 -14.36
N ALA A 46 19.62 5.63 -14.29
CA ALA A 46 18.33 5.14 -13.81
C ALA A 46 18.01 5.59 -12.38
N ILE A 47 19.02 5.65 -11.49
CA ILE A 47 18.89 6.15 -10.11
C ILE A 47 18.29 7.55 -10.09
N PHE A 48 18.83 8.48 -10.88
CA PHE A 48 18.38 9.86 -10.90
C PHE A 48 17.00 10.01 -11.56
N ILE A 49 16.73 9.24 -12.61
CA ILE A 49 15.45 9.27 -13.33
C ILE A 49 14.32 8.79 -12.42
N LEU A 50 14.49 7.64 -11.76
CA LEU A 50 13.45 7.08 -10.90
C LEU A 50 13.30 7.87 -9.60
N LEU A 51 14.39 8.40 -9.03
CA LEU A 51 14.32 9.35 -7.90
C LEU A 51 13.47 10.58 -8.25
N PHE A 52 13.69 11.15 -9.43
CA PHE A 52 12.93 12.31 -9.88
C PHE A 52 11.46 11.95 -10.13
N ALA A 53 11.18 10.83 -10.78
CA ALA A 53 9.82 10.36 -11.04
C ALA A 53 9.03 10.11 -9.74
N SER A 54 9.61 9.41 -8.77
CA SER A 54 8.99 9.16 -7.45
C SER A 54 8.73 10.44 -6.68
N PHE A 55 9.72 11.34 -6.65
CA PHE A 55 9.63 12.60 -5.92
C PHE A 55 8.59 13.51 -6.54
N LEU A 56 8.57 13.61 -7.87
CA LEU A 56 7.57 14.38 -8.59
C LEU A 56 6.16 13.84 -8.33
N GLY A 57 5.96 12.52 -8.39
CA GLY A 57 4.66 11.90 -8.18
C GLY A 57 4.06 12.20 -6.81
N THR A 58 4.87 12.06 -5.75
CA THR A 58 4.48 12.36 -4.37
C THR A 58 4.26 13.83 -4.09
N VAL A 59 5.10 14.71 -4.64
CA VAL A 59 5.00 16.16 -4.41
C VAL A 59 3.82 16.79 -5.14
N ILE A 60 3.36 16.25 -6.29
CA ILE A 60 2.23 16.83 -7.05
C ILE A 60 0.96 17.01 -6.19
N PRO A 61 0.44 15.97 -5.49
CA PRO A 61 -0.70 16.13 -4.58
C PRO A 61 -0.41 17.08 -3.41
N LEU A 62 0.80 17.03 -2.83
CA LEU A 62 1.19 17.87 -1.69
C LEU A 62 1.30 19.35 -2.07
N ALA A 63 1.82 19.66 -3.26
CA ALA A 63 1.96 21.03 -3.73
C ALA A 63 0.60 21.75 -3.81
N GLY A 64 -0.49 21.03 -4.11
CA GLY A 64 -1.85 21.58 -4.08
C GLY A 64 -2.32 22.04 -2.70
N LYS A 65 -1.77 21.48 -1.62
CA LYS A 65 -2.04 21.88 -0.22
C LYS A 65 -1.31 23.17 0.15
N TYR A 66 -0.04 23.31 -0.25
CA TYR A 66 0.86 24.38 0.21
C TYR A 66 0.97 25.58 -0.73
N VAL A 67 0.83 25.38 -2.04
CA VAL A 67 1.05 26.43 -3.06
C VAL A 67 -0.30 27.03 -3.47
N PRO A 68 -0.59 28.31 -3.15
CA PRO A 68 -1.88 28.94 -3.46
C PRO A 68 -2.24 28.91 -4.95
N CYS A 69 -1.25 29.00 -5.83
CA CYS A 69 -1.41 28.95 -7.29
C CYS A 69 -1.88 27.56 -7.78
N LEU A 70 -1.53 26.50 -7.05
CA LEU A 70 -1.89 25.11 -7.38
C LEU A 70 -3.06 24.59 -6.55
N ARG A 71 -3.79 25.47 -5.83
CA ARG A 71 -4.99 25.06 -5.08
C ARG A 71 -6.06 24.58 -6.05
N LEU A 72 -6.10 23.26 -6.21
CA LEU A 72 -7.07 22.56 -7.05
C LEU A 72 -8.48 22.85 -6.53
N SER A 73 -9.45 22.94 -7.44
CA SER A 73 -10.86 22.95 -7.03
C SER A 73 -11.17 21.67 -6.23
N PRO A 74 -12.06 21.71 -5.22
CA PRO A 74 -12.38 20.53 -4.41
C PRO A 74 -12.78 19.32 -5.25
N PHE A 75 -13.47 19.56 -6.37
CA PHE A 75 -13.85 18.51 -7.30
C PHE A 75 -12.64 17.87 -8.00
N LEU A 76 -11.68 18.68 -8.48
CA LEU A 76 -10.49 18.15 -9.15
C LEU A 76 -9.58 17.37 -8.18
N PHE A 77 -9.48 17.82 -6.93
CA PHE A 77 -8.79 17.08 -5.88
C PHE A 77 -9.45 15.70 -5.65
N VAL A 78 -10.78 15.64 -5.57
CA VAL A 78 -11.52 14.37 -5.46
C VAL A 78 -11.35 13.48 -6.69
N LEU A 79 -11.29 14.03 -7.90
CA LEU A 79 -10.98 13.24 -9.10
C LEU A 79 -9.59 12.61 -9.01
N GLY A 80 -8.59 13.38 -8.57
CA GLY A 80 -7.25 12.87 -8.31
C GLY A 80 -7.24 11.74 -7.28
N LYS A 81 -7.99 11.88 -6.17
CA LYS A 81 -8.17 10.82 -5.17
C LYS A 81 -8.82 9.56 -5.74
N CYS A 82 -9.83 9.72 -6.60
CA CYS A 82 -10.50 8.58 -7.24
C CYS A 82 -9.53 7.83 -8.16
N ALA A 83 -8.76 8.55 -8.98
CA ALA A 83 -7.71 7.96 -9.82
C ALA A 83 -6.63 7.26 -8.99
N ALA A 84 -6.15 7.91 -7.92
CA ALA A 84 -5.21 7.32 -6.96
C ALA A 84 -5.74 6.02 -6.35
N THR A 85 -7.02 5.97 -5.96
CA THR A 85 -7.64 4.76 -5.41
C THR A 85 -7.61 3.61 -6.43
N GLY A 86 -7.86 3.92 -7.70
CA GLY A 86 -7.76 2.95 -8.80
C GLY A 86 -6.33 2.45 -9.04
N VAL A 87 -5.34 3.33 -8.90
CA VAL A 87 -3.91 2.97 -8.95
C VAL A 87 -3.54 2.02 -7.81
N VAL A 88 -3.88 2.34 -6.55
CA VAL A 88 -3.57 1.47 -5.39
C VAL A 88 -4.17 0.08 -5.57
N LEU A 89 -5.40 -0.02 -6.06
CA LEU A 89 -6.04 -1.30 -6.35
C LEU A 89 -5.24 -2.10 -7.40
N ALA A 90 -4.86 -1.46 -8.51
CA ALA A 90 -4.09 -2.12 -9.56
C ALA A 90 -2.69 -2.53 -9.09
N VAL A 91 -1.98 -1.67 -8.35
CA VAL A 91 -0.68 -1.99 -7.74
C VAL A 91 -0.79 -3.23 -6.85
N SER A 92 -1.80 -3.28 -5.98
CA SER A 92 -1.97 -4.39 -5.04
C SER A 92 -2.14 -5.73 -5.77
N LEU A 93 -2.97 -5.78 -6.81
CA LEU A 93 -3.34 -7.02 -7.50
C LEU A 93 -2.36 -7.38 -8.63
N LEU A 94 -2.10 -6.45 -9.54
CA LEU A 94 -1.39 -6.70 -10.80
C LEU A 94 0.11 -6.50 -10.69
N THR A 95 0.58 -5.76 -9.69
CA THR A 95 2.01 -5.54 -9.49
C THR A 95 2.52 -6.38 -8.32
N MET A 96 1.97 -6.23 -7.13
CA MET A 96 2.53 -6.86 -5.94
C MET A 96 2.16 -8.34 -5.82
N ILE A 97 0.86 -8.65 -5.78
CA ILE A 97 0.38 -10.03 -5.66
C ILE A 97 0.78 -10.85 -6.88
N HIS A 98 0.60 -10.32 -8.09
CA HIS A 98 0.98 -11.02 -9.32
C HIS A 98 2.49 -11.35 -9.36
N HIS A 99 3.36 -10.38 -9.04
CA HIS A 99 4.80 -10.62 -8.99
C HIS A 99 5.15 -11.67 -7.92
N SER A 100 4.49 -11.61 -6.75
CA SER A 100 4.67 -12.65 -5.73
C SER A 100 4.33 -14.05 -6.24
N MET A 101 3.25 -14.21 -7.00
CA MET A 101 2.89 -15.49 -7.62
C MET A 101 4.01 -15.99 -8.55
N HIS A 102 4.56 -15.11 -9.40
CA HIS A 102 5.67 -15.48 -10.27
C HIS A 102 6.92 -15.85 -9.48
N SER A 103 7.23 -15.13 -8.39
CA SER A 103 8.37 -15.46 -7.52
C SER A 103 8.26 -16.85 -6.90
N PHE A 104 7.07 -17.30 -6.47
CA PHE A 104 6.87 -18.64 -5.91
C PHE A 104 6.80 -19.76 -6.94
N ALA A 105 6.66 -19.43 -8.22
CA ALA A 105 6.67 -20.35 -9.35
C ALA A 105 8.08 -20.61 -9.92
N GLU A 106 9.11 -19.95 -9.38
CA GLU A 106 10.50 -20.14 -9.81
C GLU A 106 11.11 -21.43 -9.24
N ASP A 107 11.79 -22.21 -10.08
CA ASP A 107 12.34 -23.54 -9.75
C ASP A 107 13.34 -23.56 -8.58
N CYS A 108 13.99 -22.43 -8.28
CA CYS A 108 14.98 -22.37 -7.20
C CYS A 108 14.37 -22.13 -5.83
N ILE A 109 13.06 -21.86 -5.74
CA ILE A 109 12.38 -21.68 -4.47
C ILE A 109 12.50 -22.96 -3.63
N PRO A 110 12.74 -22.85 -2.30
CA PRO A 110 12.75 -24.02 -1.43
C PRO A 110 11.46 -24.83 -1.60
N LYS A 111 11.56 -26.15 -1.75
CA LYS A 111 10.42 -27.04 -2.05
C LYS A 111 9.18 -26.80 -1.16
N GLY A 112 9.37 -26.41 0.10
CA GLY A 112 8.28 -26.10 1.03
C GLY A 112 7.48 -24.83 0.73
N LEU A 113 7.98 -23.94 -0.13
CA LEU A 113 7.34 -22.69 -0.56
C LEU A 113 7.09 -22.64 -2.08
N HIS A 114 7.41 -23.70 -2.81
CA HIS A 114 7.21 -23.76 -4.26
C HIS A 114 5.72 -23.97 -4.59
N ALA A 115 5.28 -23.43 -5.74
CA ALA A 115 3.91 -23.57 -6.23
C ALA A 115 3.46 -25.05 -6.37
N ASP A 116 4.38 -25.98 -6.63
CA ASP A 116 4.09 -27.42 -6.67
C ASP A 116 3.56 -27.98 -5.34
N THR A 117 3.97 -27.42 -4.21
CA THR A 117 3.49 -27.84 -2.89
C THR A 117 2.16 -27.18 -2.56
N TYR A 118 2.06 -25.87 -2.82
CA TYR A 118 0.83 -25.11 -2.65
C TYR A 118 0.85 -23.87 -3.55
N ASP A 119 0.07 -23.90 -4.62
CA ASP A 119 0.05 -22.89 -5.68
C ASP A 119 -0.39 -21.48 -5.19
N ALA A 120 -1.08 -21.42 -4.04
CA ALA A 120 -1.66 -20.19 -3.52
C ALA A 120 -0.84 -19.53 -2.38
N PHE A 121 0.47 -19.77 -2.28
CA PHE A 121 1.31 -19.13 -1.23
C PHE A 121 1.24 -17.60 -1.26
N ALA A 122 1.33 -16.98 -2.45
CA ALA A 122 1.21 -15.53 -2.61
C ALA A 122 -0.12 -15.01 -2.05
N LEU A 123 -1.22 -15.65 -2.42
CA LEU A 123 -2.57 -15.28 -1.99
C LEU A 123 -2.79 -15.54 -0.50
N LEU A 124 -2.19 -16.61 0.05
CA LEU A 124 -2.22 -16.91 1.48
C LEU A 124 -1.54 -15.81 2.30
N PHE A 125 -0.33 -15.40 1.92
CA PHE A 125 0.37 -14.32 2.62
C PHE A 125 -0.34 -12.97 2.46
N ALA A 126 -0.89 -12.68 1.28
CA ALA A 126 -1.70 -11.49 1.05
C ALA A 126 -2.97 -11.48 1.92
N MET A 127 -3.67 -12.61 2.03
CA MET A 127 -4.86 -12.76 2.87
C MET A 127 -4.52 -12.60 4.36
N ILE A 128 -3.47 -13.27 4.85
CA ILE A 128 -3.01 -13.12 6.25
C ILE A 128 -2.69 -11.66 6.54
N SER A 129 -2.00 -10.98 5.62
CA SER A 129 -1.68 -9.57 5.76
C SER A 129 -2.93 -8.68 5.82
N ALA A 130 -3.91 -8.91 4.94
CA ALA A 130 -5.18 -8.17 4.96
C ALA A 130 -5.96 -8.42 6.27
N MET A 131 -5.94 -9.64 6.81
CA MET A 131 -6.54 -9.96 8.11
C MET A 131 -5.82 -9.26 9.28
N LEU A 132 -4.48 -9.20 9.24
CA LEU A 132 -3.69 -8.46 10.23
C LEU A 132 -3.93 -6.95 10.15
N MET A 133 -4.09 -6.41 8.94
CA MET A 133 -4.45 -5.01 8.72
C MET A 133 -5.85 -4.71 9.29
N GLN A 134 -6.83 -5.58 9.05
CA GLN A 134 -8.16 -5.49 9.64
C GLN A 134 -8.11 -5.56 11.18
N LEU A 135 -7.28 -6.44 11.74
CA LEU A 135 -7.07 -6.53 13.19
C LEU A 135 -6.47 -5.22 13.74
N LEU A 136 -5.45 -4.68 13.08
CA LEU A 136 -4.83 -3.41 13.48
C LEU A 136 -5.82 -2.26 13.47
N ASP A 137 -6.66 -2.16 12.43
CA ASP A 137 -7.72 -1.15 12.35
C ASP A 137 -8.70 -1.25 13.54
N VAL A 138 -9.10 -2.47 13.94
CA VAL A 138 -9.98 -2.70 15.09
C VAL A 138 -9.28 -2.40 16.43
N LEU A 139 -8.00 -2.76 16.56
CA LEU A 139 -7.24 -2.47 17.76
C LEU A 139 -7.01 -0.96 17.94
N LEU A 140 -6.74 -0.23 16.85
CA LEU A 140 -6.63 1.22 16.88
C LEU A 140 -7.94 1.88 17.33
N ASP A 141 -9.08 1.37 16.86
CA ASP A 141 -10.39 1.83 17.30
C ASP A 141 -10.60 1.59 18.81
N GLY A 142 -10.35 0.35 19.28
CA GLY A 142 -10.50 0.01 20.70
C GLY A 142 -9.55 0.79 21.62
N MET A 143 -8.28 0.94 21.24
CA MET A 143 -7.29 1.70 22.00
C MET A 143 -7.68 3.18 22.11
N LEU A 144 -8.07 3.82 21.00
CA LEU A 144 -8.43 5.23 21.00
C LEU A 144 -9.73 5.51 21.74
N GLN A 145 -10.72 4.62 21.64
CA GLN A 145 -11.93 4.70 22.45
C GLN A 145 -11.59 4.61 23.94
N SER A 146 -10.73 3.67 24.35
CA SER A 146 -10.31 3.54 25.75
C SER A 146 -9.56 4.77 26.26
N TRP A 147 -8.68 5.36 25.45
CA TRP A 147 -7.94 6.56 25.82
C TRP A 147 -8.87 7.77 25.91
N SER A 148 -9.84 7.90 25.01
CA SER A 148 -10.84 8.97 25.07
C SER A 148 -11.74 8.89 26.31
N ALA A 149 -11.97 7.66 26.81
CA ALA A 149 -12.70 7.43 28.07
C ALA A 149 -11.83 7.74 29.31
N CYS A 150 -10.54 7.42 29.30
CA CYS A 150 -9.62 7.74 30.39
C CYS A 150 -9.38 9.25 30.54
N ASP A 151 -9.21 9.97 29.43
CA ASP A 151 -9.04 11.43 29.43
C ASP A 151 -10.31 12.15 29.93
N ALA A 152 -11.49 11.50 29.80
CA ALA A 152 -12.73 11.95 30.43
C ALA A 152 -12.69 11.89 31.95
N GLY A 153 -12.00 10.91 32.52
CA GLY A 153 -11.87 10.77 33.98
C GLY A 153 -10.78 11.64 34.58
N ALA A 154 -9.70 11.93 33.85
CA ALA A 154 -8.55 12.67 34.37
C ALA A 154 -8.81 14.19 34.55
N HIS A 155 -9.60 14.81 33.66
CA HIS A 155 -9.92 16.24 33.76
C HIS A 155 -10.98 16.58 34.84
N THR A 156 -11.64 15.57 35.43
CA THR A 156 -12.61 15.74 36.52
C THR A 156 -11.99 15.89 37.91
N SER A 157 -10.67 15.74 38.08
CA SER A 157 -10.04 15.68 39.42
C SER A 157 -9.23 16.92 39.83
N THR A 158 -9.20 18.00 39.04
CA THR A 158 -8.23 19.10 39.26
C THR A 158 -8.83 20.43 39.73
N THR A 159 -10.07 20.47 40.22
CA THR A 159 -10.64 21.69 40.82
C THR A 159 -11.53 21.39 42.03
N VAL A 160 -11.19 22.05 43.14
CA VAL A 160 -11.91 22.19 44.43
C VAL A 160 -11.65 21.09 45.46
N GLY A 161 -10.90 21.46 46.49
CA GLY A 161 -10.63 20.65 47.67
C GLY A 161 -11.73 20.74 48.72
N GLU A 162 -11.93 19.64 49.45
CA GLU A 162 -11.93 19.53 50.91
C GLU A 162 -12.08 18.04 51.28
N PRO A 163 -11.49 17.56 52.40
CA PRO A 163 -11.41 16.13 52.70
C PRO A 163 -12.67 15.65 53.43
N GLY A 164 -13.44 14.76 52.81
CA GLY A 164 -14.67 14.20 53.39
C GLY A 164 -14.85 12.73 53.09
N ASN A 165 -14.40 11.90 54.03
CA ASN A 165 -14.86 10.57 54.43
C ASN A 165 -15.34 9.52 53.39
N GLU A 166 -14.64 8.37 53.41
CA GLU A 166 -15.15 6.99 53.26
C GLU A 166 -16.08 6.62 52.09
N GLN A 167 -15.56 5.90 51.09
CA GLN A 167 -15.87 4.48 50.87
C GLN A 167 -15.17 3.91 49.62
N LYS A 168 -14.38 2.86 49.84
CA LYS A 168 -13.90 1.92 48.81
C LYS A 168 -15.09 1.06 48.35
N GLN A 169 -15.44 1.10 47.06
CA GLN A 169 -16.07 -0.06 46.38
C GLN A 169 -15.93 0.05 44.85
N ASP A 170 -15.27 -0.95 44.28
CA ASP A 170 -15.35 -1.47 42.91
C ASP A 170 -15.36 -0.52 41.71
N GLY A 171 -14.17 -0.34 41.12
CA GLY A 171 -13.86 -0.88 39.78
C GLY A 171 -14.70 -0.48 38.55
N ARG A 172 -15.56 0.53 38.63
CA ARG A 172 -16.41 0.96 37.50
C ARG A 172 -16.40 2.48 37.38
N CYS A 173 -15.92 2.99 36.25
CA CYS A 173 -15.86 4.42 35.95
C CYS A 173 -17.28 5.02 35.92
N ALA A 174 -17.72 5.60 37.05
CA ALA A 174 -18.93 6.40 37.17
C ALA A 174 -18.52 7.84 37.49
N GLY A 175 -18.27 8.66 36.46
CA GLY A 175 -17.94 10.07 36.60
C GLY A 175 -19.06 10.97 36.11
N SER A 176 -19.56 11.86 36.98
CA SER A 176 -20.48 12.97 36.67
C SER A 176 -19.80 13.99 35.75
N CYS A 177 -20.54 14.65 34.83
CA CYS A 177 -19.95 15.65 33.93
C CYS A 177 -19.75 16.99 34.67
N GLY A 178 -18.53 17.26 35.13
CA GLY A 178 -18.17 18.47 35.88
C GLY A 178 -18.07 19.76 35.07
N MET A 179 -19.08 20.12 34.26
CA MET A 179 -19.17 21.44 33.61
C MET A 179 -20.11 22.37 34.38
N GLU A 180 -19.71 23.62 34.58
CA GLU A 180 -20.57 24.72 35.06
C GLU A 180 -21.85 24.79 34.20
N GLY A 181 -23.00 24.48 34.79
CA GLY A 181 -24.31 24.44 34.10
C GLY A 181 -24.88 23.04 33.84
N CYS A 182 -24.12 21.96 34.06
CA CYS A 182 -24.67 20.60 34.19
C CYS A 182 -24.92 20.31 35.66
N GLY A 183 -26.19 20.30 36.07
CA GLY A 183 -26.55 19.96 37.45
C GLY A 183 -26.16 18.52 37.80
N ASP A 184 -25.97 18.27 39.10
CA ASP A 184 -25.49 17.01 39.69
C ASP A 184 -26.51 15.85 39.63
N GLN A 185 -27.44 15.88 38.67
CA GLN A 185 -28.54 14.93 38.58
C GLN A 185 -28.41 14.06 37.33
N PRO A 186 -28.28 12.73 37.48
CA PRO A 186 -28.42 11.81 36.35
C PRO A 186 -29.88 11.86 35.91
N GLY A 187 -30.15 12.56 34.81
CA GLY A 187 -31.49 12.73 34.26
C GLY A 187 -31.46 12.77 32.73
N PRO A 188 -32.57 12.40 32.06
CA PRO A 188 -32.69 12.39 30.59
C PRO A 188 -32.45 13.77 29.93
N SER A 189 -32.31 14.82 30.72
CA SER A 189 -31.94 16.17 30.28
C SER A 189 -30.49 16.30 29.80
N CYS A 190 -29.55 15.44 30.24
CA CYS A 190 -28.18 15.45 29.70
C CYS A 190 -28.09 14.90 28.26
N GLU A 191 -29.02 14.05 27.84
CA GLU A 191 -29.08 13.55 26.46
C GLU A 191 -29.57 14.65 25.49
N MET A 192 -30.27 15.66 26.00
CA MET A 192 -30.84 16.75 25.21
C MET A 192 -29.94 18.00 25.15
N GLY A 193 -29.01 18.15 26.10
CA GLY A 193 -27.95 19.15 26.07
C GLY A 193 -26.71 18.60 25.36
N GLY A 194 -26.42 19.07 24.14
CA GLY A 194 -25.42 18.53 23.19
C GLY A 194 -23.95 18.36 23.63
N CYS A 195 -23.63 18.39 24.93
CA CYS A 195 -22.31 18.14 25.50
C CYS A 195 -21.79 16.73 25.19
N CYS A 196 -22.61 15.69 25.31
CA CYS A 196 -22.23 14.32 24.95
C CYS A 196 -22.01 14.16 23.43
N GLN A 197 -22.82 14.84 22.62
CA GLN A 197 -22.74 14.79 21.16
C GLN A 197 -21.45 15.45 20.65
N ASN A 198 -21.07 16.60 21.22
CA ASN A 198 -19.87 17.32 20.78
C ASN A 198 -18.58 16.54 21.13
N ARG A 199 -18.57 15.83 22.26
CA ARG A 199 -17.45 14.96 22.65
C ARG A 199 -17.33 13.72 21.75
N GLY A 200 -18.45 13.07 21.43
CA GLY A 200 -18.47 11.94 20.50
C GLY A 200 -18.02 12.35 19.09
N ALA A 201 -18.40 13.54 18.63
CA ALA A 201 -17.93 14.07 17.35
C ALA A 201 -16.42 14.35 17.36
N LEU A 202 -15.88 14.90 18.46
CA LEU A 202 -14.44 15.16 18.61
C LEU A 202 -13.63 13.86 18.66
N SER A 203 -14.06 12.85 19.43
CA SER A 203 -13.39 11.55 19.48
C SER A 203 -13.44 10.84 18.13
N ALA A 204 -14.58 10.87 17.44
CA ALA A 204 -14.72 10.33 16.09
C ALA A 204 -13.81 11.06 15.08
N ALA A 205 -13.62 12.38 15.21
CA ALA A 205 -12.71 13.14 14.35
C ALA A 205 -11.23 12.76 14.59
N HIS A 206 -10.81 12.66 15.85
CA HIS A 206 -9.46 12.21 16.20
C HIS A 206 -9.18 10.77 15.75
N LEU A 207 -10.15 9.88 15.93
CA LEU A 207 -10.08 8.50 15.47
C LEU A 207 -9.92 8.41 13.94
N ASN A 208 -10.74 9.16 13.20
CA ASN A 208 -10.63 9.19 11.74
C ASN A 208 -9.28 9.74 11.28
N SER A 209 -8.75 10.76 11.95
CA SER A 209 -7.40 11.28 11.69
C SER A 209 -6.33 10.21 11.94
N ALA A 210 -6.36 9.57 13.12
CA ALA A 210 -5.39 8.53 13.48
C ALA A 210 -5.42 7.34 12.51
N ARG A 211 -6.63 6.89 12.11
CA ARG A 211 -6.81 5.83 11.12
C ARG A 211 -6.21 6.20 9.76
N ARG A 212 -6.40 7.43 9.30
CA ARG A 212 -5.79 7.92 8.04
C ARG A 212 -4.27 7.96 8.12
N VAL A 213 -3.72 8.40 9.26
CA VAL A 213 -2.26 8.40 9.49
C VAL A 213 -1.71 6.97 9.50
N ALA A 214 -2.37 6.05 10.22
CA ALA A 214 -1.96 4.65 10.25
C ALA A 214 -2.01 4.01 8.86
N ALA A 215 -3.11 4.21 8.11
CA ALA A 215 -3.24 3.74 6.75
C ALA A 215 -2.16 4.32 5.82
N ALA A 216 -1.81 5.60 5.95
CA ALA A 216 -0.74 6.23 5.17
C ALA A 216 0.64 5.62 5.49
N ILE A 217 0.97 5.39 6.77
CA ILE A 217 2.24 4.77 7.19
C ILE A 217 2.34 3.33 6.69
N LEU A 218 1.25 2.56 6.73
CA LEU A 218 1.25 1.16 6.31
C LEU A 218 1.25 1.02 4.78
N MET A 219 0.57 1.94 4.09
CA MET A 219 0.68 2.08 2.64
C MET A 219 2.12 2.41 2.24
N GLU A 220 2.76 3.37 2.92
CA GLU A 220 4.17 3.73 2.70
C GLU A 220 5.08 2.51 2.89
N PHE A 221 4.90 1.76 3.98
CA PHE A 221 5.70 0.55 4.23
C PHE A 221 5.54 -0.49 3.11
N GLY A 222 4.31 -0.74 2.65
CA GLY A 222 4.03 -1.65 1.54
C GLY A 222 4.67 -1.19 0.23
N LEU A 223 4.51 0.09 -0.13
CA LEU A 223 5.06 0.66 -1.36
C LEU A 223 6.59 0.78 -1.33
N ALA A 224 7.17 1.24 -0.22
CA ALA A 224 8.60 1.41 -0.06
C ALA A 224 9.33 0.06 -0.09
N SER A 225 8.80 -0.96 0.61
CA SER A 225 9.40 -2.30 0.59
C SER A 225 9.41 -2.90 -0.81
N HIS A 226 8.30 -2.83 -1.54
CA HIS A 226 8.22 -3.27 -2.94
C HIS A 226 9.18 -2.48 -3.84
N SER A 227 9.22 -1.16 -3.69
CA SER A 227 10.08 -0.25 -4.44
C SER A 227 11.57 -0.61 -4.32
N VAL A 228 12.03 -1.08 -3.15
CA VAL A 228 13.43 -1.54 -3.00
C VAL A 228 13.69 -2.77 -3.88
N PHE A 229 12.77 -3.73 -3.95
CA PHE A 229 12.90 -4.91 -4.82
C PHE A 229 12.78 -4.57 -6.31
N LEU A 230 11.92 -3.61 -6.67
CA LEU A 230 11.87 -3.05 -8.03
C LEU A 230 13.21 -2.44 -8.42
N GLY A 231 13.78 -1.60 -7.56
CA GLY A 231 15.08 -0.98 -7.78
C GLY A 231 16.19 -2.02 -7.92
N LEU A 232 16.18 -3.05 -7.07
CA LEU A 232 17.16 -4.14 -7.15
C LEU A 232 17.05 -4.88 -8.48
N SER A 233 15.83 -5.15 -8.95
CA SER A 233 15.57 -5.78 -10.26
C SER A 233 16.13 -4.94 -11.41
N VAL A 234 15.95 -3.61 -11.38
CA VAL A 234 16.57 -2.69 -12.34
C VAL A 234 18.10 -2.72 -12.24
N GLY A 235 18.64 -2.79 -11.02
CA GLY A 235 20.08 -2.77 -10.77
C GLY A 235 20.84 -4.02 -11.25
N ILE A 236 20.16 -5.16 -11.42
CA ILE A 236 20.76 -6.42 -11.88
C ILE A 236 20.43 -6.76 -13.34
N ALA A 237 19.51 -6.03 -13.96
CA ALA A 237 19.02 -6.32 -15.31
C ALA A 237 20.07 -6.06 -16.40
N SER A 238 19.93 -6.74 -17.54
CA SER A 238 20.71 -6.44 -18.75
C SER A 238 20.35 -5.06 -19.30
N ASP A 239 21.23 -4.42 -20.07
CA ASP A 239 20.95 -3.09 -20.65
C ASP A 239 19.65 -3.05 -21.49
N LYS A 240 19.29 -4.16 -22.14
CA LYS A 240 18.07 -4.25 -22.96
C LYS A 240 16.81 -4.26 -22.09
N ASP A 241 16.80 -5.12 -21.07
CA ASP A 241 15.66 -5.25 -20.16
C ASP A 241 15.53 -4.01 -19.30
N MET A 242 16.65 -3.51 -18.78
CA MET A 242 16.72 -2.31 -17.95
C MET A 242 16.15 -1.07 -18.66
N ARG A 243 16.39 -0.88 -19.97
CA ARG A 243 15.77 0.23 -20.73
C ARG A 243 14.25 0.13 -20.80
N THR A 244 13.74 -1.07 -21.01
CA THR A 244 12.29 -1.33 -21.08
C THR A 244 11.64 -1.10 -19.72
N LEU A 245 12.24 -1.69 -18.68
CA LEU A 245 11.84 -1.52 -17.29
C LEU A 245 11.89 -0.06 -16.85
N LEU A 246 12.94 0.69 -17.20
CA LEU A 246 13.08 2.09 -16.79
C LEU A 246 11.94 2.96 -17.33
N VAL A 247 11.53 2.76 -18.58
CA VAL A 247 10.42 3.52 -19.17
C VAL A 247 9.12 3.19 -18.43
N ALA A 248 8.81 1.90 -18.25
CA ALA A 248 7.60 1.47 -17.54
C ALA A 248 7.59 1.96 -16.08
N LEU A 249 8.70 1.77 -15.36
CA LEU A 249 8.85 2.13 -13.96
C LEU A 249 8.83 3.64 -13.72
N SER A 250 9.26 4.46 -14.67
CA SER A 250 9.16 5.92 -14.54
C SER A 250 7.70 6.38 -14.40
N PHE A 251 6.80 5.80 -15.19
CA PHE A 251 5.36 6.09 -15.09
C PHE A 251 4.72 5.38 -13.90
N HIS A 252 5.13 4.14 -13.62
CA HIS A 252 4.67 3.37 -12.46
C HIS A 252 4.91 4.13 -11.16
N GLN A 253 6.16 4.56 -10.94
CA GLN A 253 6.58 5.26 -9.73
C GLN A 253 5.93 6.64 -9.61
N LEU A 254 5.68 7.31 -10.74
CA LEU A 254 4.93 8.56 -10.76
C LEU A 254 3.49 8.35 -10.26
N LEU A 255 2.79 7.32 -10.77
CA LEU A 255 1.41 7.03 -10.39
C LEU A 255 1.29 6.54 -8.94
N GLU A 256 2.19 5.65 -8.50
CA GLU A 256 2.28 5.23 -7.10
C GLU A 256 2.56 6.42 -6.18
N GLY A 257 3.48 7.30 -6.59
CA GLY A 257 3.78 8.53 -5.86
C GLY A 257 2.57 9.45 -5.74
N ILE A 258 1.80 9.63 -6.82
CA ILE A 258 0.54 10.41 -6.79
C ILE A 258 -0.46 9.77 -5.82
N ALA A 259 -0.54 8.44 -5.82
CA ALA A 259 -1.45 7.72 -4.93
C ALA A 259 -1.08 7.91 -3.46
N LEU A 260 0.19 7.70 -3.11
CA LEU A 260 0.74 7.94 -1.78
C LEU A 260 0.59 9.41 -1.36
N GLY A 261 0.99 10.36 -2.21
CA GLY A 261 0.88 11.79 -1.95
C GLY A 261 -0.57 12.21 -1.67
N SER A 262 -1.54 11.62 -2.37
CA SER A 262 -2.96 11.87 -2.08
C SER A 262 -3.35 11.43 -0.68
N ARG A 263 -2.82 10.29 -0.19
CA ARG A 263 -3.07 9.79 1.18
C ARG A 263 -2.39 10.66 2.23
N LEU A 264 -1.16 11.10 1.97
CA LEU A 264 -0.41 11.98 2.87
C LEU A 264 -1.13 13.33 3.06
N VAL A 265 -1.77 13.87 2.03
CA VAL A 265 -2.58 15.11 2.15
C VAL A 265 -3.80 14.90 3.06
N GLU A 266 -4.41 13.71 3.03
CA GLU A 266 -5.61 13.39 3.83
C GLU A 266 -5.32 13.01 5.28
N ALA A 267 -4.16 12.42 5.51
CA ALA A 267 -3.63 12.15 6.83
C ALA A 267 -3.15 13.48 7.43
N SER A 268 -3.85 14.01 8.43
CA SER A 268 -3.47 15.27 9.09
C SER A 268 -2.28 15.07 10.03
N MET A 269 -1.12 14.78 9.44
CA MET A 269 0.15 14.63 10.13
C MET A 269 0.99 15.91 10.07
N SER A 270 2.08 15.96 10.82
CA SER A 270 3.01 17.08 10.76
C SER A 270 3.70 17.14 9.39
N VAL A 271 3.97 18.35 8.90
CA VAL A 271 4.66 18.56 7.61
C VAL A 271 5.99 17.81 7.55
N MET A 272 6.71 17.72 8.67
CA MET A 272 7.94 16.94 8.76
C MET A 272 7.70 15.46 8.46
N LEU A 273 6.63 14.86 8.98
CA LEU A 273 6.31 13.47 8.69
C LEU A 273 5.92 13.28 7.22
N GLU A 274 5.15 14.21 6.63
CA GLU A 274 4.83 14.18 5.20
C GLU A 274 6.11 14.19 4.34
N VAL A 275 7.07 15.06 4.67
CA VAL A 275 8.36 15.16 3.98
C VAL A 275 9.19 13.89 4.18
N VAL A 276 9.28 13.37 5.40
CA VAL A 276 10.03 12.13 5.69
C VAL A 276 9.46 10.95 4.90
N MET A 277 8.14 10.77 4.91
CA MET A 277 7.47 9.71 4.13
C MET A 277 7.72 9.90 2.63
N THR A 278 7.58 11.12 2.11
CA THR A 278 7.90 11.44 0.70
C THR A 278 9.34 11.05 0.31
N MET A 279 10.31 11.29 1.21
CA MET A 279 11.70 10.93 0.98
C MET A 279 11.96 9.43 1.07
N ILE A 280 11.28 8.71 1.98
CA ILE A 280 11.40 7.25 2.12
C ILE A 280 10.96 6.57 0.81
N PHE A 281 9.76 6.87 0.31
CA PHE A 281 9.29 6.36 -0.98
C PHE A 281 10.26 6.73 -2.12
N SER A 282 10.71 7.98 -2.18
CA SER A 282 11.53 8.46 -3.28
C SER A 282 12.93 7.84 -3.34
N VAL A 283 13.52 7.52 -2.19
CA VAL A 283 14.86 6.91 -2.09
C VAL A 283 14.80 5.38 -2.23
N SER A 284 13.65 4.75 -2.01
CA SER A 284 13.51 3.29 -2.00
C SER A 284 13.97 2.62 -3.30
N VAL A 285 13.52 3.11 -4.46
CA VAL A 285 13.96 2.58 -5.78
C VAL A 285 15.45 2.87 -6.04
N PRO A 286 15.94 4.12 -5.93
CA PRO A 286 17.37 4.43 -5.97
C PRO A 286 18.25 3.54 -5.11
N LEU A 287 17.83 3.27 -3.87
CA LEU A 287 18.53 2.40 -2.93
C LEU A 287 18.61 0.96 -3.48
N GLY A 288 17.49 0.42 -3.96
CA GLY A 288 17.46 -0.89 -4.62
C GLY A 288 18.43 -0.98 -5.80
N ILE A 289 18.41 0.02 -6.71
CA ILE A 289 19.32 0.06 -7.87
C ILE A 289 20.76 0.09 -7.41
N ALA A 290 21.10 0.92 -6.44
CA ALA A 290 22.46 1.03 -5.91
C ALA A 290 22.94 -0.33 -5.35
N ILE A 291 22.10 -1.02 -4.58
CA ILE A 291 22.41 -2.37 -4.06
C ILE A 291 22.61 -3.36 -5.20
N GLY A 292 21.76 -3.34 -6.23
CA GLY A 292 21.89 -4.20 -7.42
C GLY A 292 23.20 -3.96 -8.18
N VAL A 293 23.53 -2.69 -8.43
CA VAL A 293 24.77 -2.29 -9.10
C VAL A 293 26.01 -2.71 -8.30
N ILE A 294 25.99 -2.54 -6.97
CA ILE A 294 27.08 -2.97 -6.09
C ILE A 294 27.24 -4.49 -6.16
N THR A 295 26.14 -5.24 -6.13
CA THR A 295 26.16 -6.71 -6.20
C THR A 295 26.78 -7.19 -7.50
N MET A 296 26.36 -6.64 -8.64
CA MET A 296 26.89 -7.02 -9.96
C MET A 296 28.38 -6.73 -10.12
N LYS A 297 28.93 -5.78 -9.36
CA LYS A 297 30.36 -5.42 -9.40
C LYS A 297 31.22 -6.05 -8.31
N GLY A 298 30.65 -6.30 -7.14
CA GLY A 298 31.40 -6.49 -5.89
C GLY A 298 31.48 -7.93 -5.41
N THR A 299 30.55 -8.80 -5.78
CA THR A 299 30.47 -10.15 -5.21
C THR A 299 30.29 -11.18 -6.31
N HIS A 300 31.24 -12.12 -6.42
CA HIS A 300 31.07 -13.36 -7.21
C HIS A 300 29.91 -14.25 -6.68
N THR A 301 29.22 -13.81 -5.63
CA THR A 301 27.97 -14.33 -5.11
C THR A 301 26.85 -13.39 -5.54
N SER A 302 26.13 -13.77 -6.60
CA SER A 302 24.98 -13.04 -7.08
C SER A 302 23.90 -13.01 -5.99
N MET A 303 23.38 -11.84 -5.62
CA MET A 303 22.16 -11.73 -4.79
C MET A 303 20.93 -12.33 -5.50
N THR A 304 21.07 -12.78 -6.75
CA THR A 304 20.09 -13.60 -7.46
C THR A 304 20.18 -15.04 -6.97
N GLY A 305 19.27 -15.45 -6.08
CA GLY A 305 19.22 -16.82 -5.57
C GLY A 305 17.91 -17.12 -4.83
N PRO A 306 17.74 -18.37 -4.37
CA PRO A 306 16.51 -18.85 -3.71
C PRO A 306 15.99 -17.93 -2.60
N ALA A 307 16.90 -17.45 -1.75
CA ALA A 307 16.55 -16.61 -0.60
C ALA A 307 16.03 -15.23 -1.03
N PHE A 308 16.60 -14.65 -2.08
CA PHE A 308 16.18 -13.36 -2.61
C PHE A 308 14.77 -13.45 -3.20
N VAL A 309 14.56 -14.42 -4.10
CA VAL A 309 13.26 -14.63 -4.76
C VAL A 309 12.18 -14.98 -3.73
N ALA A 310 12.50 -15.82 -2.73
CA ALA A 310 11.57 -16.15 -1.65
C ALA A 310 11.20 -14.92 -0.80
N LEU A 311 12.20 -14.10 -0.41
CA LEU A 311 11.95 -12.88 0.36
C LEU A 311 11.13 -11.87 -0.44
N GLN A 312 11.45 -11.67 -1.71
CA GLN A 312 10.70 -10.81 -2.62
C GLN A 312 9.24 -11.29 -2.76
N GLY A 313 9.04 -12.60 -2.94
CA GLY A 313 7.72 -13.20 -3.00
C GLY A 313 6.90 -12.93 -1.73
N VAL A 314 7.48 -13.16 -0.55
CA VAL A 314 6.80 -12.91 0.73
C VAL A 314 6.51 -11.42 0.94
N VAL A 315 7.50 -10.55 0.76
CA VAL A 315 7.35 -9.10 0.98
C VAL A 315 6.31 -8.51 0.02
N ASN A 316 6.33 -8.90 -1.26
CA ASN A 316 5.36 -8.44 -2.24
C ASN A 316 3.95 -8.97 -1.94
N ALA A 317 3.79 -10.22 -1.50
CA ALA A 317 2.48 -10.73 -1.08
C ALA A 317 1.93 -9.97 0.14
N VAL A 318 2.76 -9.78 1.18
CA VAL A 318 2.36 -9.07 2.40
C VAL A 318 2.02 -7.61 2.07
N GLY A 319 2.87 -6.92 1.32
CA GLY A 319 2.59 -5.55 0.86
C GLY A 319 1.32 -5.47 0.01
N GLY A 320 1.15 -6.39 -0.93
CA GLY A 320 -0.03 -6.45 -1.80
C GLY A 320 -1.32 -6.68 -1.00
N GLY A 321 -1.27 -7.53 0.03
CA GLY A 321 -2.38 -7.73 0.97
C GLY A 321 -2.76 -6.47 1.76
N MET A 322 -1.77 -5.74 2.31
CA MET A 322 -2.01 -4.46 2.98
C MET A 322 -2.63 -3.43 2.04
N LEU A 323 -2.06 -3.26 0.84
CA LEU A 323 -2.56 -2.31 -0.15
C LEU A 323 -3.95 -2.68 -0.64
N LEU A 324 -4.26 -3.98 -0.80
CA LEU A 324 -5.58 -4.43 -1.20
C LEU A 324 -6.63 -4.10 -0.14
N TYR A 325 -6.32 -4.31 1.14
CA TYR A 325 -7.19 -3.90 2.24
C TYR A 325 -7.43 -2.38 2.24
N ILE A 326 -6.36 -1.59 2.10
CA ILE A 326 -6.47 -0.13 2.00
C ILE A 326 -7.32 0.26 0.80
N ALA A 327 -7.07 -0.31 -0.38
CA ALA A 327 -7.83 -0.03 -1.60
C ALA A 327 -9.33 -0.29 -1.42
N PHE A 328 -9.72 -1.42 -0.81
CA PHE A 328 -11.13 -1.68 -0.50
C PHE A 328 -11.71 -0.70 0.51
N SER A 329 -10.94 -0.33 1.54
CA SER A 329 -11.37 0.72 2.49
C SER A 329 -11.63 2.05 1.79
N LEU A 330 -10.77 2.44 0.84
CA LEU A 330 -10.95 3.65 0.02
C LEU A 330 -12.19 3.55 -0.88
N ILE A 331 -12.44 2.38 -1.47
CA ILE A 331 -13.60 2.15 -2.35
C ILE A 331 -14.92 2.16 -1.56
N PHE A 332 -14.96 1.56 -0.36
CA PHE A 332 -16.21 1.39 0.39
C PHE A 332 -16.52 2.54 1.32
N ASN A 333 -15.52 3.23 1.87
CA ASN A 333 -15.73 4.32 2.82
C ASN A 333 -15.52 5.69 2.16
N ASP A 334 -14.35 5.90 1.57
CA ASP A 334 -13.94 7.24 1.12
C ASP A 334 -14.64 7.64 -0.19
N PHE A 335 -14.73 6.73 -1.17
CA PHE A 335 -15.34 7.04 -2.46
C PHE A 335 -16.83 7.43 -2.34
N PRO A 336 -17.68 6.74 -1.56
CA PRO A 336 -19.04 7.19 -1.30
C PRO A 336 -19.10 8.49 -0.47
N ALA A 337 -18.20 8.68 0.48
CA ALA A 337 -18.14 9.92 1.28
C ALA A 337 -17.81 11.14 0.41
N ASP A 338 -16.81 11.02 -0.45
CA ASP A 338 -16.44 12.03 -1.45
C ASP A 338 -17.58 12.27 -2.44
N MET A 339 -18.25 11.22 -2.92
CA MET A 339 -19.36 11.37 -3.86
C MET A 339 -20.52 12.16 -3.25
N ARG A 340 -20.83 11.96 -1.96
CA ARG A 340 -21.84 12.75 -1.26
C ARG A 340 -21.43 14.23 -1.14
N SER A 341 -20.14 14.51 -0.92
CA SER A 341 -19.65 15.87 -0.73
C SER A 341 -19.59 16.67 -2.04
N VAL A 342 -19.14 16.08 -3.15
CA VAL A 342 -18.96 16.82 -4.43
C VAL A 342 -20.06 16.55 -5.48
N ALA A 343 -20.83 15.49 -5.33
CA ALA A 343 -21.88 15.06 -6.26
C ALA A 343 -23.17 14.61 -5.53
N GLY A 344 -23.48 15.27 -4.41
CA GLY A 344 -24.76 15.13 -3.71
C GLY A 344 -25.95 15.61 -4.55
N PRO A 345 -27.20 15.25 -4.19
CA PRO A 345 -28.41 15.60 -4.95
C PRO A 345 -28.63 17.11 -5.15
N THR A 346 -28.10 17.93 -4.24
CA THR A 346 -28.23 19.39 -4.27
C THR A 346 -27.19 20.08 -5.14
N VAL A 347 -26.20 19.35 -5.64
CA VAL A 347 -25.09 19.91 -6.42
C VAL A 347 -25.44 19.94 -7.90
N ALA A 348 -25.26 21.10 -8.54
CA ALA A 348 -25.43 21.24 -9.98
C ALA A 348 -24.56 20.23 -10.76
N HIS A 349 -25.12 19.66 -11.83
CA HIS A 349 -24.45 18.64 -12.66
C HIS A 349 -23.99 17.39 -11.89
N CYS A 350 -24.71 17.02 -10.83
CA CYS A 350 -24.48 15.82 -10.03
C CYS A 350 -24.19 14.57 -10.88
N GLY A 351 -25.00 14.30 -11.93
CA GLY A 351 -24.81 13.13 -12.79
C GLY A 351 -23.46 13.10 -13.50
N TRP A 352 -23.07 14.20 -14.16
CA TRP A 352 -21.77 14.33 -14.82
C TRP A 352 -20.60 14.18 -13.83
N ARG A 353 -20.71 14.79 -12.64
CA ARG A 353 -19.69 14.69 -11.59
C ARG A 353 -19.50 13.25 -11.12
N ARG A 354 -20.58 12.48 -10.96
CA ARG A 354 -20.50 11.04 -10.64
C ARG A 354 -19.81 10.26 -11.75
N CYS A 355 -20.21 10.47 -13.00
CA CYS A 355 -19.56 9.83 -14.16
C CYS A 355 -18.06 10.13 -14.21
N ALA A 356 -17.66 11.39 -13.96
CA ALA A 356 -16.27 11.80 -13.93
C ALA A 356 -15.48 11.11 -12.79
N MET A 357 -16.07 10.92 -11.60
CA MET A 357 -15.43 10.18 -10.51
C MET A 357 -15.17 8.71 -10.86
N PHE A 358 -16.16 8.04 -11.46
CA PHE A 358 -16.00 6.65 -11.94
C PHE A 358 -14.96 6.58 -13.07
N ALA A 359 -15.00 7.51 -14.02
CA ALA A 359 -14.02 7.57 -15.10
C ALA A 359 -12.59 7.81 -14.58
N ALA A 360 -12.42 8.65 -13.56
CA ALA A 360 -11.13 8.86 -12.91
C ALA A 360 -10.63 7.59 -12.20
N PHE A 361 -11.50 6.93 -11.43
CA PHE A 361 -11.17 5.66 -10.77
C PHE A 361 -10.75 4.57 -11.77
N TRP A 362 -11.58 4.30 -12.79
CA TRP A 362 -11.25 3.32 -13.83
C TRP A 362 -10.04 3.71 -14.66
N GLY A 363 -9.85 5.01 -14.95
CA GLY A 363 -8.68 5.53 -15.65
C GLY A 363 -7.39 5.27 -14.89
N GLY A 364 -7.38 5.49 -13.57
CA GLY A 364 -6.24 5.18 -12.71
C GLY A 364 -5.92 3.67 -12.70
N THR A 365 -6.94 2.82 -12.54
CA THR A 365 -6.78 1.36 -12.61
C THR A 365 -6.26 0.90 -13.96
N ALA A 366 -6.83 1.40 -15.07
CA ALA A 366 -6.43 1.01 -16.42
C ALA A 366 -5.01 1.46 -16.76
N ALA A 367 -4.63 2.70 -16.41
CA ALA A 367 -3.27 3.20 -16.63
C ALA A 367 -2.24 2.32 -15.92
N MET A 368 -2.50 1.99 -14.65
CA MET A 368 -1.62 1.14 -13.87
C MET A 368 -1.60 -0.32 -14.37
N ALA A 369 -2.74 -0.85 -14.81
CA ALA A 369 -2.81 -2.20 -15.40
C ALA A 369 -1.99 -2.32 -16.69
N VAL A 370 -2.02 -1.29 -17.55
CA VAL A 370 -1.20 -1.26 -18.78
C VAL A 370 0.29 -1.23 -18.43
N LEU A 371 0.68 -0.41 -17.45
CA LEU A 371 2.07 -0.33 -17.01
C LEU A 371 2.55 -1.62 -16.36
N ALA A 372 1.68 -2.31 -15.59
CA ALA A 372 1.99 -3.59 -14.98
C ALA A 372 2.25 -4.71 -16.01
N ASN A 373 1.81 -4.57 -17.25
CA ASN A 373 2.11 -5.52 -18.33
C ASN A 373 3.46 -5.24 -19.01
N TRP A 374 4.04 -4.05 -18.83
CA TRP A 374 5.36 -3.69 -19.37
C TRP A 374 6.48 -3.81 -18.35
N HIS A 375 6.10 -3.88 -17.07
CA HIS A 375 6.98 -4.19 -15.97
C HIS A 375 7.09 -5.70 -15.86
#